data_AF-A0A518I7F0-F1
#
_entry.id   AF-A0A518I7F0-F1
#
_cell.length_a   1.000
_cell.length_b   1.000
_cell.length_c   1.000
_cell.angle_alpha   90.00
_cell.angle_beta   90.00
_cell.angle_gamma   90.00
#
_symmetry.space_group_name_H-M   'P 1'
#
loop_
_entity.id
_entity.type
_entity.pdbx_description
1 polymer ?
#
loop_
_entity_poly.entity_id
_entity_poly.type
_entity_poly.pdbx_seq_one_letter_code
_entity_poly.pdbx_strand_id
1 'polypeptide(L)'
;MKKSLSFLTLLALAFTFPLLTGCGKPAEQGAQEAGQPAKPLGPAESMQALIDGVNNQEMQAVWNFLPGTYQKDVNGLVHEFSTKMDPEMYNGTFQTGQRLTKLLKDKKEYILKNPMIQGLPVPQEKVEQYWAPTVNILSGIVNSDISSLDKLKSFDGGKFLSTTGNQVAKDVVVFSDLIPVKEGEMSLSEKMKQTKVSVVSTEGDTATIKIEAPGEEPKEQVMVKVEEKWIPKNLADKWQSQMEDAHKKLAELTPEKVTAQKEQTLAGLKKTNDVLAQLESAKTEEEFNKKLSPILAPVAMLAPMMMMQLGGQPMMGGPGGPSLGDSKPADPNTMVTIVIAKKLSNAEQDPIIEELLQSADDSDNINVVPTVEGETTIFQISPVADVEGFAKKIKFGKATKVDPKTRSITVELKK
;
A
#
# COMPACT_ATOMS: atom_id res chain seq x y z
N MET A 1 17.98 2.60 -16.83
CA MET A 1 17.10 1.42 -16.88
C MET A 1 15.67 1.90 -16.75
N LYS A 2 14.85 1.67 -17.77
CA LYS A 2 13.50 2.22 -17.92
C LYS A 2 12.56 1.60 -16.87
N LYS A 3 11.90 2.47 -16.09
CA LYS A 3 10.91 2.11 -15.08
C LYS A 3 9.73 1.42 -15.76
N SER A 4 9.62 0.10 -15.62
CA SER A 4 8.41 -0.64 -15.96
C SER A 4 7.38 -0.33 -14.89
N LEU A 5 6.41 0.56 -15.18
CA LEU A 5 5.21 0.69 -14.37
C LEU A 5 4.51 -0.68 -14.36
N SER A 6 4.60 -1.39 -13.24
CA SER A 6 3.89 -2.65 -13.06
C SER A 6 2.42 -2.34 -12.82
N PHE A 7 1.52 -3.10 -13.45
CA PHE A 7 0.07 -2.97 -13.33
C PHE A 7 -0.45 -3.07 -11.87
N LEU A 8 0.32 -3.72 -10.98
CA LEU A 8 0.09 -3.70 -9.53
C LEU A 8 0.07 -2.28 -8.95
N THR A 9 0.81 -1.34 -9.54
CA THR A 9 0.84 0.08 -9.15
C THR A 9 -0.38 0.85 -9.66
N LEU A 10 -0.99 0.42 -10.77
CA LEU A 10 -2.20 1.03 -11.36
C LEU A 10 -3.48 0.47 -10.74
N LEU A 11 -3.49 -0.82 -10.39
CA LEU A 11 -4.55 -1.40 -9.58
C LEU A 11 -4.44 -0.94 -8.12
N ALA A 12 -3.22 -0.73 -7.63
CA ALA A 12 -2.99 0.02 -6.41
C ALA A 12 -3.55 1.44 -6.54
N LEU A 13 -3.32 2.20 -7.62
CA LEU A 13 -3.91 3.54 -7.79
C LEU A 13 -5.46 3.58 -7.71
N ALA A 14 -6.16 2.51 -8.11
CA ALA A 14 -7.63 2.41 -7.97
C ALA A 14 -8.10 1.95 -6.57
N PHE A 15 -7.22 1.35 -5.76
CA PHE A 15 -7.54 0.76 -4.45
C PHE A 15 -6.68 1.29 -3.29
N THR A 16 -5.70 2.16 -3.54
CA THR A 16 -4.88 2.86 -2.55
C THR A 16 -5.52 4.20 -2.26
N PHE A 17 -6.76 4.11 -1.82
CA PHE A 17 -7.22 5.07 -0.85
C PHE A 17 -6.33 4.89 0.39
N PRO A 18 -5.82 5.95 1.01
CA PRO A 18 -5.42 5.89 2.41
C PRO A 18 -6.69 5.68 3.24
N LEU A 19 -7.27 4.47 3.16
CA LEU A 19 -8.28 4.03 4.11
C LEU A 19 -7.52 3.75 5.40
N LEU A 20 -7.61 4.75 6.27
CA LEU A 20 -7.41 4.72 7.70
C LEU A 20 -7.05 3.34 8.24
N THR A 21 -5.84 3.28 8.79
CA THR A 21 -5.46 2.29 9.80
C THR A 21 -6.49 2.30 10.93
N GLY A 22 -7.20 1.19 11.07
CA GLY A 22 -8.16 0.93 12.13
C GLY A 22 -9.64 1.18 11.73
N CYS A 23 -10.65 0.46 12.21
CA CYS A 23 -10.74 -0.32 13.44
C CYS A 23 -12.26 -0.52 13.84
N GLY A 24 -12.88 -1.65 14.28
CA GLY A 24 -14.34 -1.82 14.69
C GLY A 24 -14.92 -2.56 15.95
N LYS A 25 -16.12 -3.20 15.79
CA LYS A 25 -17.00 -4.12 16.65
C LYS A 25 -18.11 -3.53 17.55
N PRO A 26 -19.10 -4.38 17.98
CA PRO A 26 -20.24 -4.93 17.22
C PRO A 26 -21.62 -4.65 17.88
N ALA A 27 -22.74 -4.87 17.18
CA ALA A 27 -23.96 -5.45 17.77
C ALA A 27 -24.97 -6.02 16.75
N GLU A 28 -25.40 -7.26 17.07
CA GLU A 28 -26.65 -7.99 16.79
C GLU A 28 -27.32 -8.05 15.40
N GLN A 29 -27.52 -9.31 14.97
CA GLN A 29 -28.22 -9.76 13.79
C GLN A 29 -29.73 -9.45 13.85
N GLY A 30 -30.20 -8.68 12.87
CA GLY A 30 -31.56 -8.76 12.36
C GLY A 30 -31.49 -9.11 10.88
N ALA A 31 -31.93 -10.30 10.50
CA ALA A 31 -32.20 -10.59 9.10
C ALA A 31 -33.35 -9.67 8.65
N GLN A 32 -33.08 -8.77 7.70
CA GLN A 32 -34.13 -7.99 7.07
C GLN A 32 -33.99 -7.98 5.55
N GLU A 33 -35.15 -8.20 4.96
CA GLU A 33 -35.47 -8.53 3.59
C GLU A 33 -34.96 -7.50 2.57
N ALA A 34 -34.72 -8.01 1.35
CA ALA A 34 -34.58 -7.19 0.16
C ALA A 34 -35.90 -6.41 -0.08
N GLY A 35 -35.88 -5.09 0.15
CA GLY A 35 -36.96 -4.21 -0.32
C GLY A 35 -37.34 -3.04 0.59
N GLN A 36 -36.42 -2.11 0.86
CA GLN A 36 -36.69 -0.69 1.14
C GLN A 36 -35.35 0.08 1.10
N PRO A 37 -35.30 1.33 0.59
CA PRO A 37 -34.05 2.10 0.60
C PRO A 37 -33.65 2.36 2.05
N ALA A 38 -32.52 1.78 2.46
CA ALA A 38 -31.97 1.96 3.80
C ALA A 38 -31.83 3.46 4.09
N LYS A 39 -32.25 3.88 5.29
CA LYS A 39 -32.06 5.25 5.76
C LYS A 39 -30.59 5.66 5.60
N PRO A 40 -30.28 6.86 5.06
CA PRO A 40 -28.90 7.32 4.95
C PRO A 40 -28.21 7.28 6.31
N LEU A 41 -27.01 6.69 6.37
CA LEU A 41 -26.22 6.60 7.59
C LEU A 41 -25.72 8.00 8.01
N GLY A 42 -25.60 8.24 9.31
CA GLY A 42 -24.90 9.41 9.83
C GLY A 42 -23.38 9.28 9.69
N PRO A 43 -22.61 10.31 10.09
CA PRO A 43 -21.15 10.34 9.88
C PRO A 43 -20.40 9.27 10.68
N ALA A 44 -20.76 9.07 11.96
CA ALA A 44 -20.15 8.02 12.78
C ALA A 44 -20.61 6.63 12.32
N GLU A 45 -21.88 6.47 11.99
CA GLU A 45 -22.46 5.20 11.51
C GLU A 45 -21.86 4.78 10.18
N SER A 46 -21.57 5.73 9.28
CA SER A 46 -20.92 5.45 7.98
C SER A 46 -19.50 4.92 8.19
N MET A 47 -18.73 5.56 9.07
CA MET A 47 -17.38 5.12 9.38
C MET A 47 -17.40 3.76 10.11
N GLN A 48 -18.29 3.58 11.08
CA GLN A 48 -18.48 2.31 11.79
C GLN A 48 -18.87 1.17 10.85
N ALA A 49 -19.75 1.41 9.87
CA ALA A 49 -20.15 0.39 8.89
C ALA A 49 -18.99 -0.04 7.97
N LEU A 50 -18.16 0.92 7.52
CA LEU A 50 -16.93 0.62 6.75
C LEU A 50 -16.00 -0.29 7.55
N ILE A 51 -15.73 0.14 8.77
CA ILE A 51 -14.92 -0.52 9.77
C ILE A 51 -15.38 -1.96 10.04
N ASP A 52 -16.68 -2.15 10.27
CA ASP A 52 -17.25 -3.44 10.63
C ASP A 52 -17.19 -4.39 9.43
N GLY A 53 -17.46 -3.87 8.22
CA GLY A 53 -17.32 -4.64 7.00
C GLY A 53 -15.90 -5.14 6.77
N VAL A 54 -14.88 -4.29 6.91
CA VAL A 54 -13.47 -4.71 6.80
C VAL A 54 -13.14 -5.77 7.86
N ASN A 55 -13.55 -5.55 9.10
CA ASN A 55 -13.31 -6.50 10.18
C ASN A 55 -14.00 -7.86 9.96
N ASN A 56 -15.17 -7.86 9.31
CA ASN A 56 -15.93 -9.08 8.97
C ASN A 56 -15.51 -9.68 7.60
N GLN A 57 -14.45 -9.15 6.98
CA GLN A 57 -14.00 -9.55 5.64
C GLN A 57 -15.07 -9.37 4.56
N GLU A 58 -15.95 -8.39 4.74
CA GLU A 58 -16.98 -7.92 3.82
C GLU A 58 -16.48 -6.66 3.10
N MET A 59 -15.50 -6.83 2.23
CA MET A 59 -14.83 -5.76 1.50
C MET A 59 -15.75 -4.96 0.59
N GLN A 60 -16.96 -5.46 0.28
CA GLN A 60 -18.00 -4.65 -0.35
C GLN A 60 -18.35 -3.39 0.46
N ALA A 61 -18.19 -3.40 1.78
CA ALA A 61 -18.41 -2.22 2.62
C ALA A 61 -17.53 -1.04 2.20
N VAL A 62 -16.29 -1.31 1.75
CA VAL A 62 -15.40 -0.28 1.18
C VAL A 62 -16.00 0.36 -0.07
N TRP A 63 -16.58 -0.46 -0.96
CA TRP A 63 -17.25 0.05 -2.16
C TRP A 63 -18.49 0.86 -1.79
N ASN A 64 -19.32 0.30 -0.91
CA ASN A 64 -20.58 0.91 -0.48
C ASN A 64 -20.37 2.21 0.30
N PHE A 65 -19.20 2.41 0.89
CA PHE A 65 -18.82 3.65 1.56
C PHE A 65 -18.65 4.83 0.57
N LEU A 66 -18.23 4.55 -0.67
CA LEU A 66 -17.99 5.59 -1.68
C LEU A 66 -19.30 6.16 -2.26
N PRO A 67 -19.38 7.49 -2.53
CA PRO A 67 -20.44 8.11 -3.32
C PRO A 67 -20.64 7.45 -4.70
N GLY A 68 -21.83 7.61 -5.28
CA GLY A 68 -22.18 6.99 -6.55
C GLY A 68 -21.34 7.51 -7.72
N THR A 69 -21.02 8.81 -7.75
CA THR A 69 -20.07 9.36 -8.73
C THR A 69 -18.67 8.79 -8.56
N TYR A 70 -18.21 8.64 -7.33
CA TYR A 70 -16.88 8.12 -7.04
C TYR A 70 -16.72 6.66 -7.51
N GLN A 71 -17.76 5.84 -7.28
CA GLN A 71 -17.83 4.48 -7.82
C GLN A 71 -17.80 4.46 -9.36
N LYS A 72 -18.50 5.39 -10.02
CA LYS A 72 -18.50 5.51 -11.48
C LYS A 72 -17.13 5.91 -12.02
N ASP A 73 -16.45 6.86 -11.37
CA ASP A 73 -15.11 7.30 -11.78
C ASP A 73 -14.12 6.12 -11.74
N VAL A 74 -14.11 5.35 -10.65
CA VAL A 74 -13.23 4.17 -10.51
C VAL A 74 -13.53 3.11 -11.57
N ASN A 75 -14.81 2.76 -11.76
CA ASN A 75 -15.19 1.80 -12.81
C ASN A 75 -14.81 2.33 -14.21
N GLY A 76 -15.06 3.62 -14.47
CA GLY A 76 -14.74 4.29 -15.72
C GLY A 76 -13.24 4.29 -16.02
N LEU A 77 -12.39 4.53 -15.03
CA LEU A 77 -10.93 4.44 -15.16
C LEU A 77 -10.47 3.03 -15.56
N VAL A 78 -11.03 2.00 -14.92
CA VAL A 78 -10.68 0.60 -15.25
C VAL A 78 -11.16 0.24 -16.65
N HIS A 79 -12.36 0.69 -17.04
CA HIS A 79 -12.89 0.50 -18.39
C HIS A 79 -12.02 1.22 -19.42
N GLU A 80 -11.64 2.48 -19.18
CA GLU A 80 -10.75 3.24 -20.06
C GLU A 80 -9.40 2.55 -20.22
N PHE A 81 -8.78 2.12 -19.12
CA PHE A 81 -7.53 1.35 -19.15
C PHE A 81 -7.67 0.11 -20.05
N SER A 82 -8.79 -0.61 -19.97
CA SER A 82 -9.03 -1.81 -20.78
C SER A 82 -9.02 -1.55 -22.29
N THR A 83 -9.33 -0.33 -22.71
CA THR A 83 -9.32 0.06 -24.14
C THR A 83 -7.93 0.40 -24.68
N LYS A 84 -6.98 0.72 -23.79
CA LYS A 84 -5.64 1.18 -24.19
C LYS A 84 -4.62 0.06 -24.24
N MET A 85 -4.86 -1.03 -23.51
CA MET A 85 -3.88 -2.11 -23.36
C MET A 85 -4.00 -3.18 -24.44
N ASP A 86 -2.89 -3.83 -24.73
CA ASP A 86 -2.85 -4.97 -25.61
C ASP A 86 -3.31 -6.26 -24.88
N PRO A 87 -4.25 -7.03 -25.45
CA PRO A 87 -4.82 -8.21 -24.80
C PRO A 87 -3.81 -9.34 -24.64
N GLU A 88 -2.86 -9.51 -25.57
CA GLU A 88 -1.84 -10.56 -25.48
C GLU A 88 -0.87 -10.27 -24.33
N MET A 89 -0.39 -9.03 -24.23
CA MET A 89 0.45 -8.58 -23.12
C MET A 89 -0.26 -8.71 -21.76
N TYR A 90 -1.48 -8.21 -21.68
CA TYR A 90 -2.25 -8.18 -20.44
C TYR A 90 -2.63 -9.60 -19.98
N ASN A 91 -3.31 -10.35 -20.85
CA ASN A 91 -3.78 -11.70 -20.52
C ASN A 91 -2.60 -12.66 -20.29
N GLY A 92 -1.51 -12.52 -21.07
CA GLY A 92 -0.30 -13.33 -20.90
C GLY A 92 0.34 -13.17 -19.52
N THR A 93 0.24 -11.99 -18.91
CA THR A 93 0.72 -11.73 -17.55
C THR A 93 -0.07 -12.55 -16.53
N PHE A 94 -1.40 -12.54 -16.62
CA PHE A 94 -2.27 -13.30 -15.73
C PHE A 94 -2.18 -14.80 -15.95
N GLN A 95 -2.07 -15.27 -17.21
CA GLN A 95 -1.85 -16.68 -17.53
C GLN A 95 -0.53 -17.19 -16.94
N THR A 96 0.53 -16.40 -17.02
CA THR A 96 1.82 -16.73 -16.40
C THR A 96 1.70 -16.77 -14.86
N GLY A 97 0.95 -15.84 -14.27
CA GLY A 97 0.63 -15.84 -12.84
C GLY A 97 -0.19 -17.06 -12.39
N GLN A 98 -1.19 -17.47 -13.18
CA GLN A 98 -1.99 -18.69 -12.94
C GLN A 98 -1.10 -19.94 -12.97
N ARG A 99 -0.18 -20.01 -13.93
CA ARG A 99 0.79 -21.09 -14.04
C ARG A 99 1.74 -21.13 -12.84
N LEU A 100 2.27 -19.97 -12.43
CA LEU A 100 3.09 -19.86 -11.22
C LEU A 100 2.33 -20.30 -9.97
N THR A 101 1.11 -19.82 -9.76
CA THR A 101 0.32 -20.19 -8.57
C THR A 101 -0.01 -21.68 -8.56
N LYS A 102 -0.28 -22.28 -9.72
CA LYS A 102 -0.41 -23.74 -9.86
C LYS A 102 0.88 -24.47 -9.48
N LEU A 103 2.04 -24.02 -9.99
CA LEU A 103 3.33 -24.60 -9.63
C LEU A 103 3.59 -24.54 -8.11
N LEU A 104 3.30 -23.40 -7.47
CA LEU A 104 3.46 -23.22 -6.02
C LEU A 104 2.55 -24.17 -5.21
N LYS A 105 1.37 -24.51 -5.73
CA LYS A 105 0.48 -25.53 -5.11
C LYS A 105 1.03 -26.93 -5.34
N ASP A 106 1.27 -27.29 -6.59
CA ASP A 106 1.62 -28.65 -7.02
C ASP A 106 3.00 -29.09 -6.52
N LYS A 107 3.94 -28.15 -6.37
CA LYS A 107 5.33 -28.42 -5.96
C LYS A 107 5.67 -27.89 -4.58
N LYS A 108 4.68 -27.60 -3.72
CA LYS A 108 4.87 -27.14 -2.33
C LYS A 108 5.96 -27.95 -1.62
N GLU A 109 5.83 -29.27 -1.59
CA GLU A 109 6.76 -30.14 -0.87
C GLU A 109 8.19 -30.04 -1.40
N TYR A 110 8.37 -29.92 -2.71
CA TYR A 110 9.70 -29.81 -3.31
C TYR A 110 10.34 -28.46 -2.97
N ILE A 111 9.52 -27.40 -2.96
CA ILE A 111 9.98 -26.04 -2.61
C ILE A 111 10.38 -25.98 -1.14
N LEU A 112 9.56 -26.51 -0.22
CA LEU A 112 9.84 -26.47 1.22
C LEU A 112 11.07 -27.29 1.61
N LYS A 113 11.41 -28.32 0.84
CA LYS A 113 12.63 -29.11 1.04
C LYS A 113 13.86 -28.52 0.36
N ASN A 114 13.75 -27.39 -0.34
CA ASN A 114 14.90 -26.75 -0.95
C ASN A 114 15.90 -26.30 0.14
N PRO A 115 17.20 -26.64 0.05
CA PRO A 115 18.18 -26.28 1.07
C PRO A 115 18.29 -24.79 1.36
N MET A 116 18.05 -23.93 0.36
CA MET A 116 18.06 -22.47 0.57
C MET A 116 16.85 -21.99 1.36
N ILE A 117 15.70 -22.64 1.20
CA ILE A 117 14.48 -22.34 1.98
C ILE A 117 14.61 -22.87 3.41
N GLN A 118 15.18 -24.06 3.57
CA GLN A 118 15.48 -24.64 4.89
C GLN A 118 16.53 -23.83 5.66
N GLY A 119 17.47 -23.20 4.95
CA GLY A 119 18.50 -22.35 5.53
C GLY A 119 18.04 -20.93 5.87
N LEU A 120 16.77 -20.56 5.65
CA LEU A 120 16.24 -19.26 6.06
C LEU A 120 16.20 -19.16 7.59
N PRO A 121 16.41 -17.98 8.19
CA PRO A 121 16.33 -17.76 9.63
C PRO A 121 14.88 -17.71 10.15
N VAL A 122 14.03 -18.63 9.68
CA VAL A 122 12.61 -18.75 10.02
C VAL A 122 12.30 -20.24 10.28
N PRO A 123 11.60 -20.59 11.37
CA PRO A 123 11.21 -21.97 11.64
C PRO A 123 10.42 -22.57 10.46
N GLN A 124 10.72 -23.83 10.10
CA GLN A 124 10.10 -24.46 8.93
C GLN A 124 8.60 -24.65 9.09
N GLU A 125 8.14 -24.93 10.32
CA GLU A 125 6.72 -25.03 10.64
C GLU A 125 6.00 -23.71 10.35
N LYS A 126 6.67 -22.58 10.58
CA LYS A 126 6.14 -21.25 10.26
C LYS A 126 6.06 -21.04 8.76
N VAL A 127 7.12 -21.35 8.01
CA VAL A 127 7.11 -21.27 6.54
C VAL A 127 5.95 -22.10 5.97
N GLU A 128 5.72 -23.30 6.50
CA GLU A 128 4.62 -24.16 6.07
C GLU A 128 3.24 -23.56 6.40
N GLN A 129 3.06 -22.98 7.60
CA GLN A 129 1.81 -22.33 8.00
C GLN A 129 1.44 -21.15 7.10
N TYR A 130 2.43 -20.34 6.68
CA TYR A 130 2.19 -19.19 5.80
C TYR A 130 2.00 -19.57 4.32
N TRP A 131 2.39 -20.79 3.92
CA TRP A 131 2.42 -21.17 2.52
C TRP A 131 1.04 -21.10 1.85
N ALA A 132 0.05 -21.79 2.42
CA ALA A 132 -1.28 -21.88 1.81
C ALA A 132 -1.99 -20.52 1.73
N PRO A 133 -2.06 -19.69 2.80
CA PRO A 133 -2.64 -18.35 2.71
C PRO A 133 -1.96 -17.48 1.64
N THR A 134 -0.63 -17.51 1.57
CA THR A 134 0.13 -16.72 0.57
C THR A 134 -0.22 -17.13 -0.85
N VAL A 135 -0.24 -18.44 -1.12
CA VAL A 135 -0.57 -18.97 -2.44
C VAL A 135 -2.05 -18.74 -2.79
N ASN A 136 -2.95 -18.76 -1.80
CA ASN A 136 -4.36 -18.45 -1.99
C ASN A 136 -4.60 -16.99 -2.35
N ILE A 137 -3.92 -16.04 -1.69
CA ILE A 137 -3.99 -14.60 -2.05
C ILE A 137 -3.58 -14.41 -3.52
N LEU A 138 -2.42 -14.95 -3.91
CA LEU A 138 -1.94 -14.88 -5.28
C LEU A 138 -2.94 -15.53 -6.25
N SER A 139 -3.44 -16.71 -5.90
CA SER A 139 -4.45 -17.44 -6.68
C SER A 139 -5.75 -16.66 -6.83
N GLY A 140 -6.21 -15.97 -5.78
CA GLY A 140 -7.41 -15.15 -5.80
C GLY A 140 -7.28 -14.02 -6.81
N ILE A 141 -6.15 -13.32 -6.78
CA ILE A 141 -5.88 -12.21 -7.71
C ILE A 141 -5.79 -12.70 -9.15
N VAL A 142 -4.99 -13.74 -9.44
CA VAL A 142 -4.75 -14.15 -10.84
C VAL A 142 -5.95 -14.84 -11.49
N ASN A 143 -6.96 -15.24 -10.71
CA ASN A 143 -8.20 -15.84 -11.22
C ASN A 143 -9.42 -14.89 -11.13
N SER A 144 -9.24 -13.66 -10.65
CA SER A 144 -10.30 -12.71 -10.38
C SER A 144 -10.94 -12.07 -11.62
N ASP A 145 -11.87 -11.15 -11.40
CA ASP A 145 -12.50 -10.34 -12.45
C ASP A 145 -11.53 -9.36 -13.14
N ILE A 146 -10.31 -9.17 -12.63
CA ILE A 146 -9.28 -8.38 -13.32
C ILE A 146 -8.35 -9.21 -14.21
N SER A 147 -8.50 -10.54 -14.23
CA SER A 147 -7.52 -11.46 -14.83
C SER A 147 -7.42 -11.45 -16.36
N SER A 148 -8.29 -10.71 -17.04
CA SER A 148 -8.22 -10.56 -18.48
C SER A 148 -8.77 -9.22 -18.92
N LEU A 149 -8.30 -8.73 -20.05
CA LEU A 149 -8.72 -7.45 -20.59
C LEU A 149 -10.22 -7.41 -20.90
N ASP A 150 -10.79 -8.53 -21.35
CA ASP A 150 -12.23 -8.63 -21.63
C ASP A 150 -13.07 -8.51 -20.37
N LYS A 151 -12.66 -9.12 -19.25
CA LYS A 151 -13.35 -8.94 -17.97
C LYS A 151 -13.24 -7.50 -17.46
N LEU A 152 -12.12 -6.80 -17.73
CA LEU A 152 -11.97 -5.40 -17.35
C LEU A 152 -12.95 -4.46 -18.05
N LYS A 153 -13.36 -4.77 -19.29
CA LYS A 153 -14.35 -3.95 -20.03
C LYS A 153 -15.71 -3.88 -19.35
N SER A 154 -16.04 -4.90 -18.55
CA SER A 154 -17.25 -4.97 -17.75
C SER A 154 -16.94 -5.02 -16.25
N PHE A 155 -15.79 -4.46 -15.84
CA PHE A 155 -15.38 -4.47 -14.45
C PHE A 155 -16.42 -3.74 -13.58
N ASP A 156 -16.70 -4.29 -12.41
CA ASP A 156 -17.49 -3.65 -11.39
C ASP A 156 -16.77 -3.79 -10.05
N GLY A 157 -16.35 -2.67 -9.47
CA GLY A 157 -15.61 -2.65 -8.21
C GLY A 157 -16.38 -3.26 -7.04
N GLY A 158 -17.70 -3.10 -7.02
CA GLY A 158 -18.57 -3.66 -5.97
C GLY A 158 -18.58 -5.19 -6.01
N LYS A 159 -18.78 -5.76 -7.20
CA LYS A 159 -18.71 -7.20 -7.44
C LYS A 159 -17.30 -7.75 -7.19
N PHE A 160 -16.26 -7.05 -7.65
CA PHE A 160 -14.88 -7.46 -7.42
C PHE A 160 -14.57 -7.54 -5.91
N LEU A 161 -14.95 -6.52 -5.14
CA LEU A 161 -14.73 -6.50 -3.69
C LEU A 161 -15.60 -7.53 -2.95
N SER A 162 -16.85 -7.72 -3.34
CA SER A 162 -17.74 -8.72 -2.72
C SER A 162 -17.34 -10.17 -3.02
N THR A 163 -16.53 -10.40 -4.06
CA THR A 163 -16.04 -11.72 -4.45
C THR A 163 -14.56 -11.90 -4.10
N THR A 164 -13.69 -11.37 -4.96
CA THR A 164 -12.23 -11.48 -4.83
C THR A 164 -11.74 -10.77 -3.57
N GLY A 165 -12.26 -9.56 -3.29
CA GLY A 165 -11.89 -8.79 -2.10
C GLY A 165 -12.17 -9.57 -0.81
N ASN A 166 -13.38 -10.12 -0.66
CA ASN A 166 -13.77 -10.93 0.49
C ASN A 166 -12.86 -12.17 0.66
N GLN A 167 -12.53 -12.86 -0.44
CA GLN A 167 -11.64 -14.02 -0.37
C GLN A 167 -10.23 -13.63 0.07
N VAL A 168 -9.65 -12.58 -0.54
CA VAL A 168 -8.31 -12.09 -0.19
C VAL A 168 -8.26 -11.61 1.25
N ALA A 169 -9.29 -10.88 1.71
CA ALA A 169 -9.37 -10.42 3.10
C ALA A 169 -9.36 -11.57 4.11
N LYS A 170 -10.05 -12.69 3.82
CA LYS A 170 -10.01 -13.89 4.66
C LYS A 170 -8.60 -14.47 4.76
N ASP A 171 -7.91 -14.64 3.63
CA ASP A 171 -6.55 -15.18 3.62
C ASP A 171 -5.54 -14.23 4.29
N VAL A 172 -5.75 -12.90 4.16
CA VAL A 172 -4.94 -11.88 4.86
C VAL A 172 -5.15 -11.93 6.37
N VAL A 173 -6.39 -12.11 6.85
CA VAL A 173 -6.66 -12.25 8.29
C VAL A 173 -5.97 -13.50 8.84
N VAL A 174 -6.08 -14.64 8.15
CA VAL A 174 -5.36 -15.87 8.51
C VAL A 174 -3.86 -15.63 8.55
N PHE A 175 -3.30 -14.93 7.56
CA PHE A 175 -1.89 -14.57 7.55
C PHE A 175 -1.51 -13.69 8.75
N SER A 176 -2.35 -12.70 9.08
CA SER A 176 -2.10 -11.76 10.19
C SER A 176 -2.15 -12.43 11.56
N ASP A 177 -3.06 -13.37 11.78
CA ASP A 177 -3.20 -14.12 13.04
C ASP A 177 -2.00 -15.04 13.31
N LEU A 178 -1.26 -15.40 12.25
CA LEU A 178 -0.04 -16.19 12.37
C LEU A 178 1.18 -15.34 12.78
N ILE A 179 1.12 -14.02 12.66
CA ILE A 179 2.20 -13.10 13.06
C ILE A 179 2.20 -13.00 14.60
N PRO A 180 3.34 -13.30 15.27
CA PRO A 180 3.42 -13.15 16.73
C PRO A 180 3.13 -11.71 17.15
N VAL A 181 2.18 -11.55 18.07
CA VAL A 181 1.90 -10.27 18.72
C VAL A 181 2.80 -10.17 19.95
N LYS A 182 3.34 -8.97 20.23
CA LYS A 182 4.13 -8.75 21.45
C LYS A 182 3.28 -9.00 22.68
N GLU A 183 3.90 -9.51 23.74
CA GLU A 183 3.21 -9.76 25.01
C GLU A 183 2.57 -8.46 25.53
N GLY A 184 1.27 -8.49 25.80
CA GLY A 184 0.49 -7.33 26.23
C GLY A 184 -0.09 -6.46 25.10
N GLU A 185 0.25 -6.72 23.83
CA GLU A 185 -0.40 -6.08 22.68
C GLU A 185 -1.58 -6.93 22.19
N MET A 186 -2.66 -6.26 21.77
CA MET A 186 -3.77 -6.92 21.06
C MET A 186 -3.40 -7.14 19.59
N SER A 187 -3.89 -8.23 19.02
CA SER A 187 -3.81 -8.44 17.58
C SER A 187 -4.51 -7.31 16.81
N LEU A 188 -4.14 -7.11 15.55
CA LEU A 188 -4.80 -6.12 14.69
C LEU A 188 -6.31 -6.37 14.65
N SER A 189 -6.73 -7.63 14.51
CA SER A 189 -8.14 -7.99 14.49
C SER A 189 -8.84 -7.64 15.81
N GLU A 190 -8.21 -7.85 16.97
CA GLU A 190 -8.77 -7.50 18.28
C GLU A 190 -8.83 -5.99 18.55
N LYS A 191 -7.81 -5.25 18.14
CA LYS A 191 -7.77 -3.77 18.22
C LYS A 191 -8.83 -3.16 17.35
N MET A 192 -8.91 -3.65 16.12
CA MET A 192 -10.01 -3.32 15.24
C MET A 192 -11.25 -3.60 16.02
N LYS A 193 -11.49 -4.83 16.47
CA LYS A 193 -12.68 -5.23 17.20
C LYS A 193 -13.03 -4.47 18.51
N GLN A 194 -12.37 -3.42 18.93
CA GLN A 194 -12.78 -2.67 20.12
C GLN A 194 -12.88 -1.18 19.89
N THR A 195 -12.84 -0.77 18.63
CA THR A 195 -12.83 0.63 18.29
C THR A 195 -14.22 1.19 18.13
N LYS A 196 -14.35 2.41 18.67
CA LYS A 196 -15.59 3.14 18.71
C LYS A 196 -15.46 4.39 17.88
N VAL A 197 -16.51 4.68 17.13
CA VAL A 197 -16.67 5.94 16.44
C VAL A 197 -17.81 6.71 17.11
N SER A 198 -17.57 7.96 17.47
CA SER A 198 -18.58 8.87 18.03
C SER A 198 -18.59 10.20 17.29
N VAL A 199 -19.72 10.90 17.31
CA VAL A 199 -19.83 12.25 16.74
C VAL A 199 -19.40 13.26 17.81
N VAL A 200 -18.45 14.13 17.47
CA VAL A 200 -18.03 15.27 18.31
C VAL A 200 -18.89 16.48 18.01
N SER A 201 -19.05 16.80 16.73
CA SER A 201 -19.88 17.91 16.26
C SER A 201 -20.46 17.62 14.88
N THR A 202 -21.60 18.25 14.57
CA THR A 202 -22.23 18.23 13.24
C THR A 202 -22.67 19.64 12.88
N GLU A 203 -22.23 20.13 11.73
CA GLU A 203 -22.51 21.46 11.20
C GLU A 203 -22.91 21.32 9.72
N GLY A 204 -24.22 21.26 9.47
CA GLY A 204 -24.75 21.07 8.11
C GLY A 204 -24.23 19.78 7.47
N ASP A 205 -23.54 19.91 6.34
CA ASP A 205 -22.95 18.81 5.57
C ASP A 205 -21.51 18.48 6.00
N THR A 206 -21.06 18.97 7.16
CA THR A 206 -19.76 18.64 7.77
C THR A 206 -19.96 18.10 9.17
N ALA A 207 -19.14 17.15 9.60
CA ALA A 207 -19.15 16.61 10.95
C ALA A 207 -17.74 16.22 11.39
N THR A 208 -17.44 16.41 12.67
CA THR A 208 -16.22 15.87 13.28
C THR A 208 -16.59 14.59 14.03
N ILE A 209 -15.94 13.49 13.68
CA ILE A 209 -16.05 12.22 14.41
C ILE A 209 -14.78 11.98 15.21
N LYS A 210 -14.90 11.25 16.32
CA LYS A 210 -13.80 10.77 17.14
C LYS A 210 -13.71 9.26 17.00
N ILE A 211 -12.52 8.76 16.69
CA ILE A 211 -12.20 7.34 16.55
C ILE A 211 -11.30 6.95 17.74
N GLU A 212 -11.77 5.98 18.52
CA GLU A 212 -11.10 5.52 19.75
C GLU A 212 -10.70 4.06 19.60
N ALA A 213 -9.43 3.80 19.27
CA ALA A 213 -8.87 2.46 19.18
C ALA A 213 -8.03 2.12 20.42
N PRO A 214 -8.13 0.90 20.99
CA PRO A 214 -7.41 0.62 22.22
C PRO A 214 -5.91 0.48 22.00
N GLY A 215 -5.15 1.17 22.87
CA GLY A 215 -3.71 1.33 22.76
C GLY A 215 -3.27 2.46 21.81
N GLU A 216 -4.21 3.25 21.27
CA GLU A 216 -3.93 4.44 20.48
C GLU A 216 -4.56 5.69 21.12
N GLU A 217 -3.96 6.85 20.87
CA GLU A 217 -4.61 8.12 21.20
C GLU A 217 -5.85 8.32 20.33
N PRO A 218 -6.97 8.82 20.90
CA PRO A 218 -8.14 9.13 20.11
C PRO A 218 -7.83 10.11 18.98
N LYS A 219 -8.36 9.84 17.80
CA LYS A 219 -8.17 10.66 16.61
C LYS A 219 -9.48 11.32 16.23
N GLU A 220 -9.44 12.62 16.01
CA GLU A 220 -10.56 13.33 15.39
C GLU A 220 -10.41 13.32 13.87
N GLN A 221 -11.51 13.06 13.18
CA GLN A 221 -11.57 13.01 11.71
C GLN A 221 -12.75 13.87 11.25
N VAL A 222 -12.47 14.82 10.37
CA VAL A 222 -13.52 15.60 9.71
C VAL A 222 -14.11 14.80 8.57
N MET A 223 -15.44 14.72 8.54
CA MET A 223 -16.27 14.06 7.55
C MET A 223 -17.10 15.11 6.82
N VAL A 224 -17.36 14.89 5.53
CA VAL A 224 -18.23 15.72 4.71
C VAL A 224 -19.24 14.87 3.97
N LYS A 225 -20.44 15.41 3.74
CA LYS A 225 -21.50 14.74 3.00
C LYS A 225 -21.34 14.96 1.50
N VAL A 226 -21.23 13.87 0.74
CA VAL A 226 -21.18 13.85 -0.72
C VAL A 226 -22.21 12.82 -1.20
N GLU A 227 -23.22 13.27 -1.95
CA GLU A 227 -24.29 12.41 -2.47
C GLU A 227 -24.97 11.56 -1.39
N GLU A 228 -25.38 12.20 -0.29
CA GLU A 228 -25.98 11.54 0.88
C GLU A 228 -25.07 10.55 1.63
N LYS A 229 -23.78 10.47 1.30
CA LYS A 229 -22.79 9.65 2.01
C LYS A 229 -21.76 10.49 2.74
N TRP A 230 -21.42 10.10 3.96
CA TRP A 230 -20.35 10.74 4.71
C TRP A 230 -19.00 10.12 4.39
N ILE A 231 -18.06 10.92 3.91
CA ILE A 231 -16.70 10.51 3.60
C ILE A 231 -15.67 11.42 4.32
N PRO A 232 -14.43 10.95 4.56
CA PRO A 232 -13.39 11.79 5.14
C PRO A 232 -13.14 13.02 4.26
N LYS A 233 -13.05 14.21 4.86
CA LYS A 233 -12.85 15.46 4.14
C LYS A 233 -11.62 15.44 3.23
N ASN A 234 -10.50 14.91 3.74
CA ASN A 234 -9.26 14.75 2.97
C ASN A 234 -9.50 13.95 1.68
N LEU A 235 -10.36 12.92 1.76
CA LEU A 235 -10.69 12.16 0.58
C LEU A 235 -11.53 12.97 -0.41
N ALA A 236 -12.59 13.63 0.08
CA ALA A 236 -13.45 14.46 -0.75
C ALA A 236 -12.65 15.56 -1.48
N ASP A 237 -11.77 16.24 -0.75
CA ASP A 237 -10.96 17.35 -1.26
C ASP A 237 -9.98 16.90 -2.36
N LYS A 238 -9.40 15.70 -2.21
CA LYS A 238 -8.38 15.17 -3.14
C LYS A 238 -8.94 14.32 -4.26
N TRP A 239 -10.21 13.93 -4.19
CA TRP A 239 -10.81 12.99 -5.15
C TRP A 239 -10.64 13.48 -6.58
N GLN A 240 -11.07 14.72 -6.87
CA GLN A 240 -11.06 15.25 -8.23
C GLN A 240 -9.63 15.30 -8.80
N SER A 241 -8.66 15.85 -8.06
CA SER A 241 -7.27 15.90 -8.51
C SER A 241 -6.69 14.51 -8.75
N GLN A 242 -7.00 13.54 -7.88
CA GLN A 242 -6.54 12.16 -8.04
C GLN A 242 -7.15 11.49 -9.28
N MET A 243 -8.42 11.72 -9.59
CA MET A 243 -9.05 11.21 -10.81
C MET A 243 -8.47 11.88 -12.05
N GLU A 244 -8.25 13.19 -12.03
CA GLU A 244 -7.59 13.92 -13.13
C GLU A 244 -6.18 13.38 -13.40
N ASP A 245 -5.39 13.16 -12.34
CA ASP A 245 -4.04 12.60 -12.48
C ASP A 245 -4.06 11.14 -12.94
N ALA A 246 -5.05 10.35 -12.51
CA ALA A 246 -5.25 9.00 -13.03
C ALA A 246 -5.55 9.01 -14.53
N HIS A 247 -6.45 9.90 -15.00
CA HIS A 247 -6.73 10.07 -16.42
C HIS A 247 -5.51 10.58 -17.20
N LYS A 248 -4.70 11.50 -16.65
CA LYS A 248 -3.44 11.92 -17.28
C LYS A 248 -2.49 10.74 -17.47
N LYS A 249 -2.30 9.91 -16.43
CA LYS A 249 -1.47 8.69 -16.51
C LYS A 249 -2.00 7.68 -17.54
N LEU A 250 -3.32 7.54 -17.66
CA LEU A 250 -3.92 6.73 -18.72
C LEU A 250 -3.72 7.33 -20.11
N ALA A 251 -3.80 8.66 -20.26
CA ALA A 251 -3.52 9.35 -21.51
C ALA A 251 -2.07 9.17 -21.97
N GLU A 252 -1.13 9.04 -21.03
CA GLU A 252 0.27 8.74 -21.33
C GLU A 252 0.50 7.33 -21.91
N LEU A 253 -0.46 6.41 -21.80
CA LEU A 253 -0.42 5.08 -22.43
C LEU A 253 -0.76 5.21 -23.93
N THR A 254 0.11 5.87 -24.68
CA THR A 254 -0.03 6.01 -26.13
C THR A 254 0.16 4.64 -26.81
N PRO A 255 -0.43 4.42 -28.00
CA PRO A 255 -0.26 3.17 -28.74
C PRO A 255 1.22 2.80 -28.93
N GLU A 256 2.07 3.77 -29.24
CA GLU A 256 3.51 3.59 -29.40
C GLU A 256 4.19 3.06 -28.12
N LYS A 257 3.87 3.64 -26.96
CA LYS A 257 4.40 3.18 -25.67
C LYS A 257 3.88 1.80 -25.31
N VAL A 258 2.61 1.52 -25.56
CA VAL A 258 1.99 0.21 -25.30
C VAL A 258 2.62 -0.86 -26.19
N THR A 259 2.85 -0.59 -27.48
CA THR A 259 3.55 -1.51 -28.39
C THR A 259 4.98 -1.76 -27.94
N ALA A 260 5.74 -0.72 -27.59
CA ALA A 260 7.10 -0.88 -27.09
C ALA A 260 7.15 -1.70 -25.79
N GLN A 261 6.20 -1.47 -24.87
CA GLN A 261 6.08 -2.22 -23.63
C GLN A 261 5.63 -3.67 -23.87
N LYS A 262 4.76 -3.91 -24.86
CA LYS A 262 4.32 -5.25 -25.26
C LYS A 262 5.49 -6.14 -25.59
N GLU A 263 6.38 -5.72 -26.49
CA GLU A 263 7.52 -6.54 -26.93
C GLU A 263 8.41 -6.93 -25.74
N GLN A 264 8.76 -5.96 -24.90
CA GLN A 264 9.55 -6.20 -23.69
C GLN A 264 8.84 -7.14 -22.72
N THR A 265 7.52 -6.95 -22.53
CA THR A 265 6.72 -7.73 -21.59
C THR A 265 6.58 -9.17 -22.08
N LEU A 266 6.23 -9.37 -23.35
CA LEU A 266 6.11 -10.70 -23.94
C LEU A 266 7.46 -11.46 -23.94
N ALA A 267 8.58 -10.77 -24.19
CA ALA A 267 9.90 -11.38 -24.05
C ALA A 267 10.19 -11.82 -22.60
N GLY A 268 9.84 -10.98 -21.62
CA GLY A 268 9.93 -11.30 -20.19
C GLY A 268 9.03 -12.48 -19.80
N LEU A 269 7.77 -12.47 -20.23
CA LEU A 269 6.80 -13.54 -19.99
C LEU A 269 7.26 -14.85 -20.62
N LYS A 270 7.83 -14.82 -21.83
CA LYS A 270 8.41 -16.01 -22.46
C LYS A 270 9.53 -16.59 -21.60
N LYS A 271 10.49 -15.76 -21.17
CA LYS A 271 11.59 -16.22 -20.31
C LYS A 271 11.08 -16.82 -18.99
N THR A 272 10.10 -16.17 -18.35
CA THR A 272 9.48 -16.68 -17.12
C THR A 272 8.76 -18.01 -17.39
N ASN A 273 8.00 -18.11 -18.49
CA ASN A 273 7.31 -19.34 -18.87
C ASN A 273 8.26 -20.48 -19.23
N ASP A 274 9.41 -20.19 -19.81
CA ASP A 274 10.46 -21.20 -20.07
C ASP A 274 11.03 -21.73 -18.75
N VAL A 275 11.23 -20.86 -17.75
CA VAL A 275 11.67 -21.26 -16.40
C VAL A 275 10.58 -22.08 -15.68
N LEU A 276 9.32 -21.63 -15.73
CA LEU A 276 8.19 -22.38 -15.17
C LEU A 276 8.09 -23.77 -15.81
N ALA A 277 8.27 -23.88 -17.14
CA ALA A 277 8.26 -25.17 -17.83
C ALA A 277 9.37 -26.12 -17.34
N GLN A 278 10.55 -25.59 -17.07
CA GLN A 278 11.65 -26.39 -16.52
C GLN A 278 11.31 -26.91 -15.12
N LEU A 279 10.72 -26.07 -14.26
CA LEU A 279 10.33 -26.47 -12.91
C LEU A 279 9.16 -27.46 -12.92
N GLU A 280 8.17 -27.26 -13.78
CA GLU A 280 7.02 -28.16 -13.93
C GLU A 280 7.42 -29.55 -14.44
N SER A 281 8.35 -29.60 -15.40
CA SER A 281 8.83 -30.85 -15.99
C SER A 281 9.71 -31.68 -15.06
N ALA A 282 10.17 -31.11 -13.94
CA ALA A 282 10.99 -31.84 -12.97
C ALA A 282 10.19 -32.97 -12.32
N LYS A 283 10.70 -34.20 -12.49
CA LYS A 283 10.04 -35.42 -12.00
C LYS A 283 10.45 -35.80 -10.58
N THR A 284 11.59 -35.30 -10.13
CA THR A 284 12.14 -35.57 -8.80
C THR A 284 12.42 -34.27 -8.05
N GLU A 285 12.47 -34.38 -6.73
CA GLU A 285 12.82 -33.28 -5.83
C GLU A 285 14.23 -32.72 -6.13
N GLU A 286 15.20 -33.59 -6.39
CA GLU A 286 16.58 -33.21 -6.73
C GLU A 286 16.64 -32.41 -8.04
N GLU A 287 15.94 -32.88 -9.08
CA GLU A 287 15.88 -32.19 -10.38
C GLU A 287 15.22 -30.82 -10.23
N PHE A 288 14.15 -30.74 -9.44
CA PHE A 288 13.45 -29.49 -9.15
C PHE A 288 14.34 -28.51 -8.40
N ASN A 289 15.00 -28.95 -7.32
CA ASN A 289 15.88 -28.11 -6.51
C ASN A 289 17.11 -27.63 -7.26
N LYS A 290 17.65 -28.43 -8.19
CA LYS A 290 18.75 -28.01 -9.08
C LYS A 290 18.32 -26.86 -10.00
N LYS A 291 17.07 -26.86 -10.47
CA LYS A 291 16.49 -25.82 -11.32
C LYS A 291 16.04 -24.59 -10.53
N LEU A 292 15.54 -24.77 -9.29
CA LEU A 292 15.07 -23.68 -8.43
C LEU A 292 16.20 -22.91 -7.75
N SER A 293 17.27 -23.58 -7.32
CA SER A 293 18.37 -22.96 -6.56
C SER A 293 19.01 -21.74 -7.25
N PRO A 294 19.31 -21.74 -8.57
CA PRO A 294 19.83 -20.56 -9.25
C PRO A 294 18.86 -19.37 -9.26
N ILE A 295 17.55 -19.62 -9.17
CA ILE A 295 16.51 -18.60 -9.11
C ILE A 295 16.46 -17.97 -7.71
N LEU A 296 16.63 -18.79 -6.65
CA LEU A 296 16.61 -18.33 -5.27
C LEU A 296 17.91 -17.66 -4.82
N ALA A 297 19.06 -18.00 -5.43
CA ALA A 297 20.36 -17.51 -4.98
C ALA A 297 20.47 -15.97 -4.89
N PRO A 298 20.01 -15.16 -5.86
CA PRO A 298 20.02 -13.70 -5.73
C PRO A 298 19.16 -13.20 -4.56
N VAL A 299 18.00 -13.84 -4.31
CA VAL A 299 17.09 -13.48 -3.21
C VAL A 299 17.72 -13.82 -1.87
N ALA A 300 18.31 -15.01 -1.75
CA ALA A 300 19.01 -15.45 -0.54
C ALA A 300 20.21 -14.54 -0.20
N MET A 301 20.92 -14.03 -1.21
CA MET A 301 22.00 -13.06 -1.01
C MET A 301 21.50 -11.68 -0.55
N LEU A 302 20.29 -11.27 -0.96
CA LEU A 302 19.66 -10.02 -0.56
C LEU A 302 18.98 -10.10 0.81
N ALA A 303 18.61 -11.29 1.28
CA ALA A 303 17.86 -11.47 2.51
C ALA A 303 18.58 -10.93 3.77
N PRO A 304 19.89 -11.16 3.99
CA PRO A 304 20.61 -10.56 5.12
C PRO A 304 20.67 -9.03 5.05
N MET A 305 20.77 -8.45 3.85
CA MET A 305 20.75 -7.01 3.65
C MET A 305 19.38 -6.41 4.01
N MET A 306 18.30 -7.07 3.57
CA MET A 306 16.95 -6.67 3.98
C MET A 306 16.74 -6.85 5.48
N MET A 307 17.17 -7.97 6.08
CA MET A 307 17.04 -8.19 7.52
C MET A 307 17.87 -7.21 8.36
N MET A 308 19.02 -6.73 7.88
CA MET A 308 19.77 -5.66 8.55
C MET A 308 19.04 -4.31 8.46
N GLN A 309 18.35 -4.05 7.34
CA GLN A 309 17.50 -2.87 7.17
C GLN A 309 16.22 -2.94 8.03
N LEU A 310 15.67 -4.13 8.26
CA LEU A 310 14.49 -4.36 9.10
C LEU A 310 14.83 -4.62 10.59
N GLY A 311 16.10 -4.94 10.90
CA GLY A 311 16.58 -5.30 12.24
C GLY A 311 17.26 -4.16 13.01
N GLY A 312 17.49 -3.01 12.37
CA GLY A 312 18.00 -1.78 13.01
C GLY A 312 16.92 -0.71 13.27
N GLN A 313 15.68 -0.97 12.87
CA GLN A 313 14.53 -0.08 13.05
C GLN A 313 13.31 -0.94 13.36
N PRO A 314 12.45 -0.58 14.34
CA PRO A 314 11.13 -1.18 14.39
C PRO A 314 10.47 -0.93 13.03
N MET A 315 9.87 -1.98 12.47
CA MET A 315 9.00 -1.91 11.30
C MET A 315 7.92 -0.87 11.53
N MET A 316 8.19 0.39 11.17
CA MET A 316 7.23 1.46 11.16
C MET A 316 6.27 1.19 10.01
N GLY A 317 5.09 0.66 10.36
CA GLY A 317 3.97 0.47 9.45
C GLY A 317 4.06 -0.78 8.59
N GLY A 318 2.93 -1.47 8.41
CA GLY A 318 2.78 -2.43 7.33
C GLY A 318 2.96 -1.75 5.95
N PRO A 319 2.63 -2.40 4.84
CA PRO A 319 2.48 -1.70 3.56
C PRO A 319 1.29 -0.71 3.65
N GLY A 320 1.51 0.40 4.35
CA GLY A 320 0.75 1.62 4.22
C GLY A 320 0.89 2.05 2.77
N GLY A 321 -0.25 2.50 2.22
CA GLY A 321 -0.40 2.84 0.82
C GLY A 321 0.76 3.67 0.27
N PRO A 322 1.00 3.60 -1.05
CA PRO A 322 2.05 4.35 -1.68
C PRO A 322 1.89 5.82 -1.29
N SER A 323 2.90 6.33 -0.59
CA SER A 323 3.25 7.74 -0.64
C SER A 323 3.50 8.04 -2.13
N LEU A 324 2.45 8.51 -2.81
CA LEU A 324 2.49 9.00 -4.17
C LEU A 324 2.84 10.50 -4.12
N GLY A 325 4.00 10.79 -3.56
CA GLY A 325 4.86 11.84 -4.09
C GLY A 325 5.94 11.14 -4.91
N ASP A 326 6.21 11.65 -6.11
CA ASP A 326 7.18 11.05 -7.03
C ASP A 326 8.53 10.78 -6.38
N SER A 327 8.83 9.52 -6.05
CA SER A 327 10.19 9.11 -5.75
C SER A 327 10.98 8.99 -7.06
N LYS A 328 11.41 10.15 -7.57
CA LYS A 328 12.72 10.20 -8.23
C LYS A 328 13.74 9.73 -7.19
N PRO A 329 14.66 8.80 -7.52
CA PRO A 329 15.78 8.53 -6.64
C PRO A 329 16.45 9.88 -6.32
N ALA A 330 16.58 10.21 -5.04
CA ALA A 330 17.12 11.49 -4.60
C ALA A 330 18.49 11.68 -5.26
N ASP A 331 18.66 12.74 -6.05
CA ASP A 331 19.97 13.12 -6.57
C ASP A 331 20.84 13.49 -5.36
N PRO A 332 21.97 12.80 -5.12
CA PRO A 332 22.86 13.13 -4.00
C PRO A 332 23.33 14.58 -4.03
N ASN A 333 23.37 15.20 -5.21
CA ASN A 333 23.79 16.59 -5.38
C ASN A 333 22.71 17.62 -5.01
N THR A 334 21.45 17.21 -4.84
CA THR A 334 20.34 18.07 -4.42
C THR A 334 19.84 17.76 -3.01
N MET A 335 20.47 16.81 -2.31
CA MET A 335 20.11 16.46 -0.93
C MET A 335 20.74 17.45 0.06
N VAL A 336 19.97 17.89 1.05
CA VAL A 336 20.46 18.66 2.21
C VAL A 336 20.19 17.86 3.48
N THR A 337 21.19 17.85 4.36
CA THR A 337 21.12 17.17 5.66
C THR A 337 20.95 18.19 6.78
N ILE A 338 19.80 18.21 7.42
CA ILE A 338 19.57 18.98 8.64
C ILE A 338 19.92 18.12 9.85
N VAL A 339 20.72 18.65 10.76
CA VAL A 339 21.16 17.97 11.98
C VAL A 339 20.65 18.72 13.20
N ILE A 340 19.91 18.04 14.06
CA ILE A 340 19.41 18.55 15.33
C ILE A 340 20.03 17.72 16.44
N ALA A 341 20.85 18.34 17.29
CA ALA A 341 21.54 17.69 18.42
C ALA A 341 20.58 17.41 19.60
N LYS A 342 19.42 16.82 19.30
CA LYS A 342 18.43 16.32 20.25
C LYS A 342 17.74 15.11 19.62
N LYS A 343 17.51 14.06 20.42
CA LYS A 343 16.62 12.96 20.06
C LYS A 343 15.17 13.44 20.10
N LEU A 344 14.50 13.45 18.94
CA LEU A 344 13.11 13.87 18.82
C LEU A 344 12.19 12.64 18.76
N SER A 345 11.09 12.67 19.52
CA SER A 345 9.99 11.74 19.36
C SER A 345 9.24 11.98 18.05
N ASN A 346 8.45 11.01 17.57
CA ASN A 346 7.68 11.18 16.33
C ASN A 346 6.75 12.42 16.39
N ALA A 347 6.08 12.64 17.53
CA ALA A 347 5.23 13.80 17.76
C ALA A 347 6.00 15.14 17.71
N GLU A 348 7.29 15.16 18.03
CA GLU A 348 8.15 16.34 17.89
C GLU A 348 8.72 16.49 16.46
N GLN A 349 8.79 15.41 15.68
CA GLN A 349 9.28 15.42 14.30
C GLN A 349 8.20 15.90 13.31
N ASP A 350 6.94 15.50 13.52
CA ASP A 350 5.82 15.84 12.62
C ASP A 350 5.69 17.34 12.30
N PRO A 351 5.66 18.27 13.28
CA PRO A 351 5.57 19.70 12.98
C PRO A 351 6.82 20.24 12.28
N ILE A 352 7.99 19.63 12.50
CA ILE A 352 9.23 20.00 11.81
C ILE A 352 9.17 19.55 10.36
N ILE A 353 8.67 18.34 10.09
CA ILE A 353 8.50 17.81 8.73
C ILE A 353 7.52 18.68 7.93
N GLU A 354 6.38 19.05 8.51
CA GLU A 354 5.40 19.94 7.87
C GLU A 354 6.02 21.29 7.48
N GLU A 355 6.81 21.87 8.37
CA GLU A 355 7.48 23.15 8.09
C GLU A 355 8.57 23.02 7.01
N LEU A 356 9.31 21.91 7.00
CA LEU A 356 10.32 21.63 5.98
C LEU A 356 9.71 21.47 4.58
N LEU A 357 8.54 20.82 4.49
CA LEU A 357 7.77 20.70 3.25
C LEU A 357 7.31 22.08 2.73
N GLN A 358 6.97 23.01 3.63
CA GLN A 358 6.58 24.38 3.27
C GLN A 358 7.77 25.30 2.91
N SER A 359 8.99 24.93 3.33
CA SER A 359 10.16 25.81 3.24
C SER A 359 11.01 25.57 1.99
N ALA A 360 10.84 24.45 1.29
CA ALA A 360 11.61 24.18 0.06
C ALA A 360 10.91 24.73 -1.19
N ASP A 361 11.71 24.97 -2.24
CA ASP A 361 11.31 25.76 -3.42
C ASP A 361 10.32 25.06 -4.36
N ASP A 362 10.14 23.74 -4.19
CA ASP A 362 9.25 22.89 -4.97
C ASP A 362 8.42 22.01 -4.01
N SER A 363 7.41 22.61 -3.36
CA SER A 363 6.57 21.99 -2.32
C SER A 363 5.97 20.63 -2.72
N ASP A 364 5.82 20.41 -4.04
CA ASP A 364 5.07 19.29 -4.60
C ASP A 364 5.97 18.06 -4.85
N ASN A 365 7.30 18.21 -4.78
CA ASN A 365 8.28 17.15 -5.07
C ASN A 365 9.35 16.94 -3.98
N ILE A 366 9.14 17.47 -2.76
CA ILE A 366 10.11 17.30 -1.66
C ILE A 366 9.92 15.96 -0.96
N ASN A 367 11.03 15.26 -0.76
CA ASN A 367 11.12 14.12 0.14
C ASN A 367 11.87 14.54 1.41
N VAL A 368 11.31 14.23 2.58
CA VAL A 368 11.93 14.44 3.90
C VAL A 368 12.05 13.08 4.59
N VAL A 369 13.26 12.66 4.89
CA VAL A 369 13.54 11.40 5.61
C VAL A 369 14.18 11.73 6.96
N PRO A 370 13.45 11.58 8.08
CA PRO A 370 14.06 11.66 9.40
C PRO A 370 14.84 10.40 9.73
N THR A 371 15.96 10.53 10.43
CA THR A 371 16.79 9.44 10.95
C THR A 371 17.28 9.84 12.33
N VAL A 372 17.04 9.00 13.33
CA VAL A 372 17.53 9.23 14.70
C VAL A 372 18.77 8.39 14.92
N GLU A 373 19.92 9.04 15.12
CA GLU A 373 21.20 8.41 15.43
C GLU A 373 21.65 8.84 16.84
N GLY A 374 21.45 7.95 17.83
CA GLY A 374 21.77 8.24 19.23
C GLY A 374 20.95 9.41 19.79
N GLU A 375 21.63 10.48 20.21
CA GLU A 375 21.04 11.71 20.74
C GLU A 375 20.78 12.78 19.66
N THR A 376 20.94 12.44 18.38
CA THR A 376 20.81 13.37 17.26
C THR A 376 19.68 12.93 16.32
N THR A 377 18.89 13.89 15.86
CA THR A 377 17.90 13.69 14.80
C THR A 377 18.37 14.37 13.53
N ILE A 378 18.36 13.62 12.43
CA ILE A 378 18.84 14.03 11.12
C ILE A 378 17.66 14.04 10.15
N PHE A 379 17.46 15.12 9.40
CA PHE A 379 16.47 15.16 8.31
C PHE A 379 17.20 15.28 6.98
N GLN A 380 16.97 14.33 6.08
CA GLN A 380 17.45 14.39 4.71
C GLN A 380 16.35 14.93 3.81
N ILE A 381 16.64 16.01 3.08
CA ILE A 381 15.67 16.76 2.30
C ILE A 381 16.14 16.86 0.86
N SER A 382 15.28 16.54 -0.10
CA SER A 382 15.60 16.67 -1.53
C SER A 382 14.33 16.91 -2.35
N PRO A 383 14.36 17.72 -3.42
CA PRO A 383 15.50 18.53 -3.87
C PRO A 383 15.58 19.89 -3.17
N VAL A 384 16.80 20.32 -2.83
CA VAL A 384 17.09 21.70 -2.38
C VAL A 384 18.17 22.29 -3.28
N ALA A 385 17.88 23.35 -4.04
CA ALA A 385 18.88 23.94 -4.93
C ALA A 385 19.88 24.85 -4.16
N ASP A 386 19.35 25.76 -3.34
CA ASP A 386 20.11 26.74 -2.57
C ASP A 386 20.07 26.41 -1.06
N VAL A 387 21.18 25.87 -0.55
CA VAL A 387 21.32 25.50 0.87
C VAL A 387 21.27 26.73 1.79
N GLU A 388 21.84 27.86 1.37
CA GLU A 388 21.90 29.07 2.19
C GLU A 388 20.56 29.80 2.23
N GLY A 389 19.89 29.87 1.09
CA GLY A 389 18.51 30.37 0.98
C GLY A 389 17.55 29.52 1.80
N PHE A 390 17.67 28.20 1.70
CA PHE A 390 16.85 27.25 2.47
C PHE A 390 17.08 27.37 3.98
N ALA A 391 18.33 27.50 4.43
CA ALA A 391 18.65 27.66 5.85
C ALA A 391 17.99 28.91 6.49
N LYS A 392 17.77 29.98 5.71
CA LYS A 392 17.08 31.20 6.16
C LYS A 392 15.57 31.03 6.28
N LYS A 393 14.98 30.03 5.62
CA LYS A 393 13.54 29.76 5.65
C LYS A 393 13.11 28.89 6.83
N ILE A 394 14.05 28.25 7.52
CA ILE A 394 13.81 27.43 8.72
C ILE A 394 13.30 28.33 9.87
N LYS A 395 12.15 28.00 10.45
CA LYS A 395 11.48 28.74 11.55
C LYS A 395 11.35 27.92 12.83
N PHE A 396 11.38 26.58 12.80
CA PHE A 396 11.34 25.70 13.97
C PHE A 396 12.59 25.79 14.87
N GLY A 397 13.66 26.40 14.36
CA GLY A 397 14.92 26.56 15.08
C GLY A 397 15.78 27.69 14.52
N LYS A 398 16.99 27.81 15.06
CA LYS A 398 18.03 28.68 14.53
C LYS A 398 19.10 27.83 13.87
N ALA A 399 19.38 28.09 12.59
CA ALA A 399 20.52 27.50 11.91
C ALA A 399 21.83 28.03 12.56
N THR A 400 22.55 27.15 13.25
CA THR A 400 23.81 27.48 13.95
C THR A 400 25.03 27.25 13.08
N LYS A 401 24.92 26.35 12.10
CA LYS A 401 25.96 26.09 11.11
C LYS A 401 25.32 25.76 9.77
N VAL A 402 25.78 26.39 8.70
CA VAL A 402 25.38 26.10 7.32
C VAL A 402 26.65 25.80 6.54
N ASP A 403 26.74 24.61 5.96
CA ASP A 403 27.85 24.19 5.11
C ASP A 403 27.32 23.85 3.70
N PRO A 404 27.42 24.79 2.75
CA PRO A 404 26.97 24.56 1.38
C PRO A 404 27.78 23.51 0.63
N LYS A 405 29.04 23.23 1.03
CA LYS A 405 29.91 22.26 0.36
C LYS A 405 29.53 20.83 0.71
N THR A 406 29.26 20.58 2.00
CA THR A 406 28.76 19.28 2.47
C THR A 406 27.23 19.20 2.47
N ARG A 407 26.57 20.29 2.07
CA ARG A 407 25.11 20.45 2.00
C ARG A 407 24.43 20.09 3.31
N SER A 408 25.00 20.57 4.42
CA SER A 408 24.52 20.28 5.77
C SER A 408 24.15 21.56 6.53
N ILE A 409 23.08 21.49 7.33
CA ILE A 409 22.60 22.57 8.19
C ILE A 409 22.45 22.02 9.61
N THR A 410 23.15 22.59 10.58
CA THR A 410 22.90 22.30 12.00
C THR A 410 21.89 23.29 12.55
N VAL A 411 20.84 22.79 13.21
CA VAL A 411 19.76 23.60 13.76
C VAL A 411 19.63 23.36 15.26
N GLU A 412 19.61 24.46 16.01
CA GLU A 412 19.24 24.46 17.42
C GLU A 412 17.75 24.82 17.54
N LEU A 413 16.97 23.96 18.20
CA LEU A 413 15.53 24.17 18.33
C LEU A 413 15.22 25.40 19.18
N LYS A 414 14.16 26.13 18.81
CA LYS A 414 13.60 27.15 19.70
C LYS A 414 13.01 26.44 20.92
N LYS A 415 13.28 26.98 22.11
CA LYS A 415 12.74 26.46 23.37
C LYS A 415 11.24 26.62 23.45
#